data_AF-A0A2V9RYI3-F1
#
_entry.id   AF-A0A2V9RYI3-F1
#
_cell.length_a   1.000
_cell.length_b   1.000
_cell.length_c   1.000
_cell.angle_alpha   90.00
_cell.angle_beta   90.00
_cell.angle_gamma   90.00
#
_symmetry.space_group_name_H-M   'P 1'
#
loop_
_entity.id
_entity.type
_entity.pdbx_description
1 polymer ?
#
loop_
_entity_poly.entity_id
_entity_poly.type
_entity_poly.pdbx_seq_one_letter_code
_entity_poly.pdbx_strand_id
1 'polypeptide(L)' 'MTKLSVLLIFAETNSFLTPDQVCPKIQPSPDIRSLYSYLARLKRQGLLERGPNPRRGRLSYRLTNRGVERITYLKSKKR' A
#
# COMPACT_ATOMS: atom_id res chain seq x y z
N MET A 1 -11.65 -5.83 2.24
CA MET A 1 -10.30 -5.32 1.88
C MET A 1 -9.25 -6.41 2.14
N THR A 2 -8.48 -6.82 1.12
CA THR A 2 -7.43 -7.85 1.28
C THR A 2 -6.03 -7.24 1.21
N LYS A 3 -5.02 -7.89 1.80
CA LYS A 3 -3.62 -7.45 1.67
C LYS A 3 -3.18 -7.44 0.20
N LEU A 4 -3.56 -8.47 -0.56
CA LEU A 4 -3.21 -8.60 -1.97
C LEU A 4 -3.77 -7.43 -2.79
N SER A 5 -5.05 -7.09 -2.64
CA SER A 5 -5.67 -5.99 -3.38
C SER A 5 -4.98 -4.65 -3.12
N VAL A 6 -4.60 -4.37 -1.86
CA VAL A 6 -3.88 -3.14 -1.52
C VAL A 6 -2.50 -3.10 -2.16
N LEU A 7 -1.73 -4.19 -2.08
CA LEU A 7 -0.39 -4.24 -2.67
C LEU A 7 -0.42 -4.13 -4.21
N LEU A 8 -1.44 -4.69 -4.87
CA LEU A 8 -1.61 -4.56 -6.32
C LEU A 8 -1.83 -3.11 -6.77
N ILE A 9 -2.57 -2.30 -6.01
CA ILE A 9 -2.76 -0.87 -6.31
C ILE A 9 -1.41 -0.13 -6.35
N PHE A 10 -0.50 -0.44 -5.42
CA PHE A 10 0.84 0.15 -5.43
C PHE A 10 1.72 -0.41 -6.56
N ALA A 11 1.56 -1.69 -6.92
CA ALA A 11 2.30 -2.33 -8.01
C ALA A 11 1.96 -1.69 -9.36
N GLU A 12 0.69 -1.37 -9.61
CA GLU A 12 0.23 -0.76 -10.88
C GLU A 12 0.82 0.62 -11.14
N THR A 13 1.04 1.42 -10.09
CA THR A 13 1.44 2.83 -10.26
C THR A 13 2.96 3.02 -10.23
N ASN A 14 3.71 2.05 -9.70
CA ASN A 14 5.17 2.06 -9.50
C ASN A 14 5.75 3.40 -8.96
N SER A 15 4.95 4.14 -8.18
CA SER A 15 5.25 5.49 -7.70
C SER A 15 4.69 5.70 -6.30
N PHE A 16 5.00 6.84 -5.68
CA PHE A 16 4.50 7.17 -4.36
C PHE A 16 3.03 7.59 -4.42
N LEU A 17 2.18 6.86 -3.70
CA LEU A 17 0.75 7.15 -3.55
C LEU A 17 0.41 7.62 -2.15
N THR A 18 -0.50 8.59 -2.03
CA THR A 18 -1.07 8.99 -0.74
C THR A 18 -2.23 8.07 -0.33
N PRO A 19 -2.56 7.95 0.97
CA PRO A 19 -3.75 7.24 1.42
C PRO A 19 -5.03 7.70 0.71
N ASP A 20 -5.15 9.00 0.45
CA ASP A 20 -6.32 9.58 -0.23
C ASP A 20 -6.43 9.12 -1.70
N GLN A 21 -5.31 8.85 -2.37
CA GLN A 21 -5.30 8.28 -3.72
C GLN A 21 -5.59 6.77 -3.74
N VAL A 22 -5.26 6.07 -2.65
CA VAL A 22 -5.43 4.62 -2.53
C VAL A 22 -6.86 4.26 -2.09
N CYS A 23 -7.45 5.02 -1.18
CA CYS A 23 -8.77 4.75 -0.61
C CYS A 23 -9.87 4.50 -1.67
N PRO A 24 -10.08 5.37 -2.68
CA PRO A 24 -11.14 5.18 -3.67
C PRO A 24 -10.91 3.96 -4.60
N LYS A 25 -9.68 3.45 -4.67
CA LYS A 25 -9.33 2.28 -5.50
C LYS A 25 -9.62 0.95 -4.80
N ILE A 26 -9.92 0.96 -3.50
CA ILE A 26 -10.23 -0.25 -2.72
C ILE A 26 -11.74 -0.42 -2.66
N GLN A 27 -12.24 -1.61 -3.02
CA GLN A 27 -13.65 -1.97 -2.83
C GLN A 27 -13.82 -3.17 -1.87
N PRO A 28 -14.77 -3.08 -0.91
CA PRO A 28 -15.49 -1.87 -0.49
C PRO A 28 -14.51 -0.81 0.09
N SER A 29 -14.88 0.47 -0.04
CA SER A 29 -14.03 1.58 0.45
C SER A 29 -13.86 1.47 1.96
N PRO A 30 -12.61 1.35 2.46
CA PRO A 30 -12.37 1.30 3.89
C PRO A 30 -12.55 2.68 4.53
N ASP A 31 -12.76 2.70 5.84
CA ASP A 31 -12.59 3.93 6.62
C ASP A 31 -11.16 4.48 6.44
N ILE A 32 -11.06 5.79 6.26
CA ILE A 32 -9.79 6.46 5.94
C ILE A 32 -8.77 6.31 7.08
N ARG A 33 -9.20 6.41 8.35
CA ARG A 33 -8.29 6.29 9.51
C ARG A 33 -7.72 4.86 9.61
N SER A 34 -8.56 3.88 9.31
CA SER A 34 -8.17 2.47 9.21
C SER A 34 -7.16 2.24 8.09
N LEU A 35 -7.33 2.89 6.93
CA LEU A 35 -6.37 2.82 5.82
C LEU A 35 -5.01 3.40 6.21
N TYR A 36 -4.96 4.58 6.85
CA TYR A 36 -3.71 5.18 7.35
C TYR A 36 -2.94 4.21 8.27
N SER A 37 -3.66 3.62 9.23
CA SER A 37 -3.08 2.66 10.18
C SER A 37 -2.59 1.39 9.47
N TYR A 38 -3.34 0.92 8.48
CA TYR A 38 -2.99 -0.26 7.70
C TYR A 38 -1.73 -0.04 6.86
N LEU A 39 -1.63 1.08 6.16
CA LEU A 39 -0.45 1.43 5.34
C LEU A 39 0.80 1.60 6.22
N ALA A 40 0.66 2.24 7.39
CA ALA A 40 1.75 2.32 8.36
C ALA A 40 2.21 0.93 8.83
N ARG A 41 1.29 -0.02 9.03
CA ARG A 41 1.63 -1.41 9.37
C ARG A 41 2.33 -2.14 8.22
N LEU A 42 1.90 -1.96 6.98
CA LEU A 42 2.59 -2.53 5.81
C LEU A 42 4.01 -1.97 5.67
N LYS A 43 4.20 -0.68 5.96
CA LYS A 43 5.53 -0.07 6.04
C LYS A 43 6.41 -0.71 7.11
N ARG A 44 5.87 -0.95 8.32
CA ARG A 44 6.63 -1.64 9.38
C ARG A 44 7.02 -3.07 8.98
N GLN A 45 6.23 -3.73 8.14
CA GLN A 45 6.56 -5.05 7.59
C GLN A 45 7.59 -5.00 6.44
N GLY A 46 8.02 -3.81 6.03
CA GLY A 46 8.93 -3.61 4.90
C GLY A 46 8.28 -3.85 3.53
N LEU A 47 6.95 -3.92 3.45
CA LEU A 47 6.21 -4.14 2.20
C LEU A 47 5.99 -2.84 1.42
N LEU A 48 5.96 -1.73 2.16
CA LEU A 48 5.91 -0.38 1.61
C LEU A 48 7.05 0.43 2.19
N GLU A 49 7.54 1.38 1.42
CA GLU A 49 8.44 2.44 1.89
C GLU A 49 7.71 3.77 1.88
N ARG A 50 8.14 4.69 2.74
CA ARG A 50 7.56 6.04 2.84
C ARG A 50 8.41 7.00 2.02
N GLY A 51 7.77 7.86 1.22
CA GLY A 51 8.49 8.83 0.41
C GLY A 51 9.28 9.85 1.24
N PRO A 52 10.40 10.38 0.70
CA PRO A 52 11.08 11.53 1.29
C PRO A 52 10.12 12.73 1.25
N ASN A 53 9.95 13.42 2.36
CA ASN A 53 8.93 14.45 2.54
C ASN A 53 9.59 15.83 2.39
N PRO A 54 9.60 16.48 1.20
CA PRO A 54 10.43 17.66 1.01
C PRO A 54 9.76 18.91 1.60
N ARG A 55 8.42 18.97 1.61
CA ARG A 55 7.63 20.13 2.04
C ARG A 55 6.23 19.69 2.49
N ARG A 56 5.97 19.72 3.80
CA ARG A 56 4.62 19.71 4.43
C ARG A 56 3.72 18.47 4.19
N GLY A 57 3.79 17.53 5.13
CA GLY A 57 2.58 17.01 5.80
C GLY A 57 1.79 15.86 5.16
N ARG A 58 2.04 15.46 3.90
CA ARG A 58 1.32 14.33 3.29
C ARG A 58 2.13 13.03 3.32
N LEU A 59 1.55 11.98 3.90
CA LEU A 59 2.13 10.64 3.87
C LEU A 59 1.97 10.05 2.47
N SER A 60 3.05 9.55 1.91
CA SER A 60 3.04 8.82 0.65
C SER A 60 3.84 7.53 0.79
N TYR A 61 3.40 6.49 0.09
CA TYR A 61 3.97 5.15 0.15
C TYR A 61 4.24 4.60 -1.25
N ARG A 62 5.31 3.81 -1.40
CA ARG A 62 5.62 3.05 -2.61
C ARG A 62 5.83 1.59 -2.26
N LEU A 63 5.58 0.70 -3.22
CA LEU A 63 5.87 -0.74 -3.07
C LEU A 63 7.38 -0.98 -3.02
N THR A 64 7.83 -1.88 -2.15
CA THR A 64 9.23 -2.35 -2.10
C THR A 64 9.39 -3.67 -2.85
N ASN A 65 10.64 -4.09 -3.09
CA ASN A 65 10.94 -5.43 -3.63
C ASN A 65 10.32 -6.56 -2.76
N ARG A 66 10.43 -6.45 -1.43
CA ARG A 66 9.77 -7.38 -0.50
C ARG A 66 8.25 -7.36 -0.63
N GLY A 67 7.67 -6.19 -0.91
CA GLY A 67 6.26 -6.03 -1.25
C GLY A 67 5.87 -6.83 -2.50
N VAL A 68 6.68 -6.77 -3.56
CA VAL A 68 6.50 -7.53 -4.79
C VAL A 68 6.58 -9.04 -4.52
N GLU A 69 7.61 -9.52 -3.83
CA GLU A 69 7.73 -10.92 -3.42
C GLU A 69 6.49 -11.38 -2.63
N ARG A 70 5.96 -10.51 -1.76
CA ARG A 70 4.76 -10.81 -0.99
C ARG A 70 3.53 -10.93 -1.87
N ILE A 71 3.40 -10.15 -2.94
CA ILE A 71 2.33 -10.31 -3.93
C ILE A 71 2.42 -11.70 -4.56
N THR A 72 3.61 -12.10 -5.03
CA THR A 72 3.84 -13.41 -5.65
C THR A 72 3.44 -14.55 -4.72
N TYR A 73 3.87 -14.50 -3.45
CA TYR A 73 3.48 -15.47 -2.42
C TYR A 73 1.97 -15.51 -2.17
N LEU A 74 1.30 -14.36 -2.12
CA LEU A 74 -0.15 -14.30 -1.90
C LEU A 74 -0.95 -14.79 -3.10
N LYS A 75 -0.43 -14.63 -4.33
CA LYS A 75 -1.02 -15.18 -5.55
C LYS A 75 -0.88 -16.70 -5.59
N SER A 76 0.27 -17.26 -5.23
CA SER A 76 0.49 -18.71 -5.24
C SER A 76 -0.37 -19.46 -4.24
N LYS A 77 -0.64 -18.87 -3.07
CA LYS A 77 -1.48 -19.48 -2.01
C LYS A 77 -2.99 -19.39 -2.27
N LYS A 78 -3.41 -18.57 -3.25
CA LYS A 78 -4.83 -18.39 -3.60
C LYS A 78 -5.28 -19.36 -4.72
N ARG A 79 -4.34 -20.06 -5.34
CA ARG A 79 -4.58 -21.26 -6.16
C ARG A 79 -4.70 -22.47 -5.25
#